data_AF-A0A096ARR7-F1
#
_entry.id   AF-A0A096ARR7-F1
#
_cell.length_a   1.000
_cell.length_b   1.000
_cell.length_c   1.000
_cell.angle_alpha   90.00
_cell.angle_beta   90.00
_cell.angle_gamma   90.00
#
_symmetry.space_group_name_H-M   'P 1'
#
loop_
_entity.id
_entity.type
_entity.pdbx_description
1 polymer ?
#
loop_
_entity_poly.entity_id
_entity_poly.type
_entity_poly.pdbx_seq_one_letter_code
_entity_poly.pdbx_strand_id
1 'polypeptide(L)'
;MIYYFKFIVYEKNLFKPFLVTLLVIFCGVSINAQRVENGKLISWDGASGSIKIPDGVTEIAENCFYTQDEGGEDSWGSGEAISNTQITSVDFNQVTTIGKNAFKGCTGITSLVAIHVKT
;
A
#
# COMPACT_ATOMS: atom_id res chain seq x y z
N MET A 1 25.69 31.40 -38.06
CA MET A 1 25.13 31.60 -36.72
C MET A 1 23.62 31.35 -36.76
N ILE A 2 23.14 30.10 -36.68
CA ILE A 2 21.70 29.82 -36.42
C ILE A 2 21.38 28.41 -35.87
N TYR A 3 22.37 27.63 -35.40
CA TYR A 3 22.11 26.33 -34.75
C TYR A 3 21.34 26.41 -33.42
N TYR A 4 21.04 27.61 -32.92
CA TYR A 4 20.36 27.81 -31.64
C TYR A 4 18.82 27.68 -31.69
N PHE A 5 18.19 27.69 -32.88
CA PHE A 5 16.72 27.82 -32.94
C PHE A 5 15.93 26.49 -32.94
N LYS A 6 16.59 25.33 -33.02
CA LYS A 6 15.91 24.01 -33.04
C LYS A 6 15.82 23.32 -31.66
N PHE A 7 16.48 23.84 -30.63
CA PHE A 7 16.49 23.22 -29.30
C PHE A 7 15.33 23.67 -28.39
N ILE A 8 14.78 24.88 -28.60
CA ILE A 8 13.76 25.48 -27.71
C ILE A 8 12.36 24.86 -27.90
N VAL A 9 12.08 24.21 -29.03
CA VAL A 9 10.74 23.67 -29.32
C VAL A 9 10.45 22.35 -28.58
N TYR A 10 11.48 21.60 -28.18
CA TYR A 10 11.28 20.29 -27.51
C TYR A 10 11.04 20.38 -25.99
N GLU A 11 11.49 21.43 -25.30
CA GLU A 11 11.26 21.53 -23.84
C GLU A 11 9.81 21.84 -23.47
N LYS A 12 9.06 22.55 -24.33
CA LYS A 12 7.73 23.07 -23.94
C LYS A 12 6.59 22.05 -24.02
N ASN A 13 6.85 20.86 -24.57
CA ASN A 13 5.86 19.78 -24.67
C ASN A 13 6.27 18.48 -23.96
N LEU A 14 7.46 18.41 -23.35
CA LEU A 14 7.89 17.21 -22.62
C LEU A 14 7.31 17.10 -21.21
N PHE A 15 6.83 18.21 -20.64
CA PHE A 15 6.29 18.23 -19.27
C PHE A 15 4.80 17.82 -19.17
N LYS A 16 4.05 17.88 -20.28
CA LYS A 16 2.62 17.54 -20.29
C LYS A 16 2.32 16.04 -20.23
N PRO A 17 3.02 15.13 -20.93
CA PRO A 17 2.76 13.70 -20.77
C PRO A 17 3.28 13.17 -19.42
N PHE A 18 4.37 13.72 -18.87
CA PHE A 18 4.89 13.35 -17.55
C PHE A 18 3.91 13.75 -16.42
N LEU A 19 3.29 14.92 -16.53
CA LEU A 19 2.27 15.36 -15.56
C LEU A 19 0.97 14.52 -15.69
N VAL A 20 0.59 14.13 -16.92
CA VAL A 20 -0.61 13.29 -17.15
C VAL A 20 -0.37 11.85 -16.70
N THR A 21 0.80 11.25 -16.93
CA THR A 21 1.12 9.94 -16.35
C THR A 21 1.26 10.00 -14.84
N LEU A 22 1.85 11.07 -14.28
CA LEU A 22 1.88 11.30 -12.82
C LEU A 22 0.47 11.46 -12.24
N LEU A 23 -0.45 12.12 -12.94
CA LEU A 23 -1.87 12.27 -12.56
C LEU A 23 -2.68 10.98 -12.74
N VAL A 24 -2.39 10.13 -13.73
CA VAL A 24 -3.03 8.81 -13.88
C VAL A 24 -2.50 7.82 -12.82
N ILE A 25 -1.22 7.94 -12.44
CA ILE A 25 -0.64 7.25 -11.28
C ILE A 25 -1.29 7.74 -9.97
N PHE A 26 -1.61 9.04 -9.87
CA PHE A 26 -2.36 9.62 -8.75
C PHE A 26 -3.88 9.36 -8.77
N CYS A 27 -4.47 9.04 -9.93
CA CYS A 27 -5.90 8.78 -10.08
C CYS A 27 -6.26 7.30 -9.85
N GLY A 28 -5.28 6.40 -9.90
CA GLY A 28 -5.47 4.97 -9.63
C GLY A 28 -5.37 4.58 -8.15
N VAL A 29 -4.91 5.47 -7.28
CA VAL A 29 -4.98 5.24 -5.83
C VAL A 29 -6.40 5.51 -5.36
N SER A 30 -7.21 4.46 -5.41
CA SER A 30 -8.41 4.34 -4.59
C SER A 30 -8.09 4.86 -3.20
N ILE A 31 -8.84 5.87 -2.76
CA ILE A 31 -8.85 6.48 -1.43
C ILE A 31 -9.25 5.47 -0.35
N ASN A 32 -8.43 4.45 -0.19
CA ASN A 32 -8.47 3.46 0.86
C ASN A 32 -7.36 3.88 1.82
N ALA A 33 -7.72 4.63 2.86
CA ALA A 33 -6.78 5.34 3.72
C ALA A 33 -5.65 4.40 4.20
N GLN A 34 -4.48 4.57 3.61
CA GLN A 34 -3.27 3.85 3.97
C GLN A 34 -2.47 4.74 4.91
N ARG A 35 -2.07 4.20 6.07
CA ARG A 35 -1.25 4.92 7.04
C ARG A 35 0.15 4.34 7.06
N VAL A 36 1.13 5.15 6.67
CA VAL A 36 2.56 4.80 6.69
C VAL A 36 3.31 5.81 7.54
N GLU A 37 4.13 5.33 8.47
CA GLU A 37 4.95 6.14 9.36
C GLU A 37 6.38 5.59 9.37
N ASN A 38 7.37 6.41 8.99
CA ASN A 38 8.80 6.02 9.01
C ASN A 38 9.13 4.70 8.29
N GLY A 39 8.50 4.42 7.15
CA GLY A 39 8.70 3.17 6.41
C GLY A 39 7.96 1.95 7.00
N LYS A 40 7.07 2.18 7.96
CA LYS A 40 6.20 1.16 8.54
C LYS A 40 4.75 1.36 8.11
N LEU A 41 4.14 0.34 7.53
CA LEU A 41 2.71 0.32 7.24
C LEU A 41 1.93 0.02 8.51
N ILE A 42 1.18 1.01 9.00
CA ILE A 42 0.44 0.97 10.27
C ILE A 42 -0.95 0.38 10.09
N SER A 43 -1.69 0.84 9.09
CA SER A 43 -3.02 0.34 8.75
C SER A 43 -3.36 0.61 7.28
N TRP A 44 -4.29 -0.18 6.74
CA TRP A 44 -4.78 0.00 5.38
C TRP A 44 -6.23 -0.49 5.24
N ASP A 45 -7.17 0.35 5.67
CA ASP A 45 -8.56 -0.05 5.92
C ASP A 45 -9.32 -0.48 4.68
N GLY A 46 -8.91 0.01 3.50
CA GLY A 46 -9.53 -0.36 2.22
C GLY A 46 -8.67 -1.25 1.32
N ALA A 47 -7.66 -1.93 1.88
CA ALA A 47 -6.93 -2.95 1.12
C ALA A 47 -7.90 -4.05 0.66
N SER A 48 -7.95 -4.32 -0.64
CA SER A 48 -8.79 -5.38 -1.22
C SER A 48 -8.21 -5.87 -2.54
N GLY A 49 -8.55 -7.10 -2.92
CA GLY A 49 -8.03 -7.75 -4.12
C GLY A 49 -6.52 -7.96 -4.06
N SER A 50 -5.85 -7.71 -5.18
CA SER A 50 -4.39 -7.80 -5.28
C SER A 50 -3.76 -6.50 -4.82
N ILE A 51 -3.05 -6.53 -3.68
CA ILE A 51 -2.39 -5.34 -3.12
C ILE A 51 -0.87 -5.40 -3.35
N LYS A 52 -0.28 -4.21 -3.54
CA LYS A 52 1.17 -4.02 -3.56
C LYS A 52 1.57 -3.09 -2.42
N ILE A 53 2.50 -3.52 -1.59
CA ILE A 53 3.04 -2.68 -0.53
C ILE A 53 3.84 -1.51 -1.15
N PRO A 54 3.62 -0.25 -0.72
CA PRO A 54 4.26 0.92 -1.31
C PRO A 54 5.78 0.87 -1.25
N ASP A 55 6.42 1.60 -2.17
CA ASP A 55 7.86 1.81 -2.12
C ASP A 55 8.25 2.55 -0.83
N GLY A 56 9.39 2.17 -0.24
CA GLY A 56 9.88 2.74 1.00
C GLY A 56 9.26 2.15 2.28
N VAL A 57 8.26 1.27 2.17
CA VAL A 57 7.79 0.47 3.31
C VAL A 57 8.67 -0.77 3.46
N THR A 58 9.30 -0.89 4.62
CA THR A 58 10.15 -2.04 4.99
C THR A 58 9.54 -2.87 6.13
N GLU A 59 8.54 -2.33 6.84
CA GLU A 59 7.89 -2.99 7.96
C GLU A 59 6.36 -2.93 7.84
N ILE A 60 5.68 -4.03 8.19
CA ILE A 60 4.23 -4.07 8.39
C ILE A 60 3.97 -4.16 9.90
N ALA A 61 3.12 -3.28 10.43
CA ALA A 61 2.82 -3.23 11.86
C ALA A 61 2.10 -4.48 12.37
N GLU A 62 2.17 -4.69 13.68
CA GLU A 62 1.29 -5.62 14.36
C GLU A 62 -0.17 -5.26 14.07
N ASN A 63 -1.00 -6.27 13.83
CA ASN A 63 -2.43 -6.11 13.59
C ASN A 63 -2.79 -5.21 12.38
N CYS A 64 -1.87 -4.95 11.43
CA CYS A 64 -2.10 -4.01 10.32
C CYS A 64 -3.39 -4.27 9.50
N PHE A 65 -3.79 -5.53 9.32
CA PHE A 65 -5.02 -5.94 8.64
C PHE A 65 -6.00 -6.70 9.56
N TYR A 66 -5.86 -6.52 10.87
CA TYR A 66 -6.63 -7.20 11.90
C TYR A 66 -6.96 -6.24 13.05
N THR A 67 -8.23 -6.08 13.40
CA THR A 67 -8.64 -5.38 14.63
C THR A 67 -8.95 -6.41 15.69
N GLN A 68 -8.34 -6.27 16.87
CA GLN A 68 -8.64 -7.15 18.01
C GLN A 68 -9.97 -6.73 18.64
N ASP A 69 -10.72 -7.70 19.16
CA ASP A 69 -11.77 -7.41 20.13
C ASP A 69 -11.13 -6.89 21.43
N GLU A 70 -11.42 -5.65 21.79
CA GLU A 70 -10.91 -5.02 23.01
C GLU A 70 -11.81 -5.25 24.24
N GLY A 71 -12.91 -5.99 24.11
CA GLY A 71 -13.77 -6.50 25.18
C GLY A 71 -13.74 -5.69 26.48
N GLY A 72 -14.59 -4.66 26.60
CA GLY A 72 -14.63 -3.81 27.78
C GLY A 72 -15.02 -4.57 29.06
N GLU A 73 -14.40 -4.20 30.19
CA GLU A 73 -14.63 -4.79 31.52
C GLU A 73 -16.06 -4.62 32.06
N ASP A 74 -16.84 -3.70 31.49
CA ASP A 74 -18.24 -3.43 31.82
C ASP A 74 -19.25 -3.91 30.75
N SER A 75 -18.77 -4.49 29.65
CA SER A 75 -19.52 -5.20 28.60
C SER A 75 -20.89 -4.61 28.22
N TRP A 76 -20.86 -3.36 27.76
CA TRP A 76 -21.91 -2.80 26.88
C TRP A 76 -21.43 -2.57 25.44
N GLY A 77 -20.17 -2.92 25.15
CA GLY A 77 -19.59 -2.94 23.82
C GLY A 77 -18.78 -4.21 23.63
N SER A 78 -19.40 -5.26 23.09
CA SER A 78 -18.66 -6.38 22.51
C SER A 78 -18.02 -5.87 21.22
N GLY A 79 -16.73 -5.54 21.27
CA GLY A 79 -15.97 -5.41 20.04
C GLY A 79 -16.02 -6.76 19.32
N GLU A 80 -16.12 -6.78 18.00
CA GLU A 80 -15.85 -8.00 17.25
C GLU A 80 -14.44 -7.88 16.67
N ALA A 81 -13.68 -8.97 16.76
CA ALA A 81 -12.40 -9.01 16.09
C ALA A 81 -12.63 -9.05 14.58
N ILE A 82 -12.13 -8.04 13.86
CA ILE A 82 -12.36 -7.88 12.42
C ILE A 82 -11.06 -8.21 11.68
N SER A 83 -11.13 -9.07 10.67
CA SER A 83 -9.98 -9.40 9.81
C SER A 83 -10.28 -9.00 8.37
N ASN A 84 -9.28 -8.52 7.63
CA ASN A 84 -9.46 -8.18 6.23
C ASN A 84 -9.48 -9.44 5.34
N THR A 85 -10.67 -9.92 5.01
CA THR A 85 -10.89 -11.08 4.14
C THR A 85 -10.93 -10.75 2.65
N GLN A 86 -10.84 -9.46 2.30
CA GLN A 86 -10.99 -8.99 0.91
C GLN A 86 -9.67 -8.97 0.14
N ILE A 87 -8.54 -9.05 0.82
CA ILE A 87 -7.21 -9.17 0.18
C ILE A 87 -7.09 -10.58 -0.39
N THR A 88 -6.75 -10.69 -1.67
CA THR A 88 -6.57 -11.97 -2.38
C THR A 88 -5.12 -12.26 -2.75
N SER A 89 -4.30 -11.23 -2.90
CA SER A 89 -2.87 -11.35 -3.18
C SER A 89 -2.08 -10.21 -2.54
N VAL A 90 -0.86 -10.50 -2.10
CA VAL A 90 0.05 -9.49 -1.52
C VAL A 90 1.41 -9.54 -2.22
N ASP A 91 1.80 -8.44 -2.86
CA ASP A 91 3.18 -8.16 -3.25
C ASP A 91 3.87 -7.38 -2.13
N PHE A 92 4.79 -8.04 -1.43
CA PHE A 92 5.52 -7.50 -0.30
C PHE A 92 6.55 -6.43 -0.68
N ASN A 93 6.89 -6.29 -1.96
CA ASN A 93 7.89 -5.34 -2.43
C ASN A 93 9.23 -5.45 -1.63
N GLN A 94 9.55 -4.46 -0.79
CA GLN A 94 10.78 -4.37 0.02
C GLN A 94 10.56 -4.69 1.51
N VAL A 95 9.41 -5.22 1.90
CA VAL A 95 9.12 -5.55 3.30
C VAL A 95 10.10 -6.62 3.79
N THR A 96 10.81 -6.31 4.87
CA THR A 96 11.73 -7.21 5.57
C THR A 96 11.19 -7.65 6.92
N THR A 97 10.17 -6.98 7.46
CA THR A 97 9.64 -7.24 8.80
C THR A 97 8.12 -7.20 8.80
N ILE A 98 7.49 -8.24 9.36
CA ILE A 98 6.04 -8.36 9.47
C ILE A 98 5.69 -8.51 10.95
N GLY A 99 4.86 -7.60 11.45
CA GLY A 99 4.40 -7.58 12.82
C GLY A 99 3.52 -8.78 13.16
N LYS A 100 3.44 -9.08 14.45
CA LYS A 100 2.58 -10.14 14.99
C LYS A 100 1.13 -9.92 14.51
N ASN A 101 0.45 -10.99 14.12
CA ASN A 101 -0.95 -10.96 13.71
C ASN A 101 -1.28 -9.99 12.54
N ALA A 102 -0.29 -9.46 11.81
CA ALA A 102 -0.53 -8.45 10.77
C ALA A 102 -1.58 -8.90 9.74
N PHE A 103 -1.59 -10.21 9.40
CA PHE A 103 -2.54 -10.83 8.48
C PHE A 103 -3.44 -11.87 9.17
N LYS A 104 -3.65 -11.76 10.49
CA LYS A 104 -4.50 -12.70 11.23
C LYS A 104 -5.91 -12.68 10.64
N GLY A 105 -6.43 -13.86 10.32
CA GLY A 105 -7.78 -14.02 9.75
C GLY A 105 -7.96 -13.46 8.33
N CYS A 106 -6.89 -13.10 7.62
CA CYS A 106 -6.95 -12.67 6.22
C CYS A 106 -7.15 -13.88 5.27
N THR A 107 -8.32 -14.51 5.35
CA THR A 107 -8.63 -15.80 4.68
C THR A 107 -8.75 -15.71 3.16
N GLY A 108 -8.90 -14.51 2.60
CA GLY A 108 -8.96 -14.31 1.14
C GLY A 108 -7.62 -14.49 0.44
N ILE A 109 -6.50 -14.42 1.15
CA ILE A 109 -5.16 -14.44 0.57
C ILE A 109 -4.88 -15.82 -0.02
N THR A 110 -4.63 -15.86 -1.33
CA THR A 110 -4.31 -17.08 -2.08
C THR A 110 -2.95 -17.00 -2.76
N SER A 111 -2.34 -15.81 -2.82
CA SER A 111 -1.05 -15.57 -3.46
C SER A 111 -0.21 -14.58 -2.67
N LEU A 112 1.10 -14.87 -2.57
CA LEU A 112 2.09 -14.02 -1.93
C LEU A 112 3.28 -13.89 -2.88
N VAL A 113 3.75 -12.67 -3.08
CA VAL A 113 4.87 -12.33 -3.96
C VAL A 113 5.92 -11.60 -3.14
N ALA A 114 7.16 -12.08 -3.18
CA ALA A 114 8.31 -11.49 -2.51
C ALA A 114 9.52 -11.47 -3.46
N ILE A 115 9.48 -10.58 -4.45
CA ILE A 115 10.47 -10.52 -5.54
C ILE A 115 11.91 -10.19 -5.12
N HIS A 116 12.11 -9.63 -3.92
CA HIS A 116 13.44 -9.28 -3.41
C HIS A 116 14.01 -10.30 -2.43
N VAL A 117 13.29 -11.38 -2.11
CA VAL A 117 13.82 -12.48 -1.31
C VAL A 117 14.65 -13.37 -2.22
N LYS A 118 15.97 -13.15 -2.23
CA LYS A 118 16.91 -14.08 -2.86
C LYS A 118 17.10 -15.28 -1.92
N THR A 119 16.68 -16.45 -2.37
CA THR A 119 16.98 -17.75 -1.74
C THR A 119 18.34 -18.26 -2.16
#